data_AF-F0GEE4-F1
#
_entry.id   AF-F0GEE4-F1
#
_cell.length_a   1.000
_cell.length_b   1.000
_cell.length_c   1.000
_cell.angle_alpha   90.00
_cell.angle_beta   90.00
_cell.angle_gamma   90.00
#
_symmetry.space_group_name_H-M   'P 1'
#
loop_
_entity.id
_entity.type
_entity.pdbx_description
1 polymer ?
#
loop_
_entity_poly.entity_id
_entity_poly.type
_entity_poly.pdbx_seq_one_letter_code
_entity_poly.pdbx_strand_id
1 'polypeptide(L)' 'MTTNVLILCTHNSARSVLSEGMLNHWAAKLGKDVRAYSAGSAPSGRLNPFALEALTTAGVDVSG' A
#
# COMPACT_ATOMS: atom_id res chain seq x y z
N MET A 1 16.52 -5.33 11.84
CA MET A 1 15.43 -4.91 12.76
C MET A 1 14.45 -4.21 11.87
N THR A 2 13.27 -4.81 11.68
CA THR A 2 12.33 -4.36 10.67
C THR A 2 11.77 -2.99 11.01
N THR A 3 11.87 -2.06 10.05
CA THR A 3 11.22 -0.75 10.16
C THR A 3 9.78 -0.89 9.71
N ASN A 4 8.84 -0.68 10.63
CA ASN A 4 7.41 -0.74 10.34
C ASN A 4 6.88 0.66 10.04
N VAL A 5 6.15 0.82 8.94
CA VAL A 5 5.60 2.11 8.48
C VAL A 5 4.09 2.01 8.35
N LEU A 6 3.35 2.86 9.06
CA LEU A 6 1.90 2.97 8.92
C LEU A 6 1.55 4.22 8.09
N ILE A 7 0.76 4.03 7.04
CA ILE A 7 0.33 5.11 6.14
C ILE A 7 -1.17 5.33 6.30
N LEU A 8 -1.56 6.57 6.61
CA LEU A 8 -2.94 6.92 6.88
C LEU A 8 -3.54 7.75 5.75
N CYS A 9 -4.78 7.44 5.38
CA CYS A 9 -5.64 8.37 4.64
C CYS A 9 -7.05 8.37 5.24
N THR A 10 -8.01 9.07 4.63
CA THR A 10 -9.38 9.12 5.18
C THR A 10 -10.07 7.76 5.08
N HIS A 11 -10.22 7.22 3.87
CA HIS A 11 -11.10 6.08 3.61
C HIS A 11 -10.40 4.71 3.50
N ASN A 12 -9.07 4.69 3.60
CA ASN A 12 -8.24 3.52 3.30
C ASN A 12 -8.58 2.85 1.95
N SER A 13 -8.97 3.64 0.95
CA SER A 13 -9.45 3.11 -0.34
C SER A 13 -8.48 3.35 -1.49
N ALA A 14 -7.65 4.39 -1.43
CA ALA A 14 -6.77 4.76 -2.54
C ALA A 14 -5.36 5.15 -2.07
N ARG A 15 -5.18 6.38 -1.57
CA ARG A 15 -3.86 6.96 -1.27
C ARG A 15 -2.98 6.09 -0.38
N SER A 16 -3.50 5.65 0.77
CA SER A 16 -2.69 4.85 1.70
C SER A 16 -2.42 3.42 1.16
N VAL A 17 -3.32 2.87 0.35
CA VAL A 17 -3.18 1.55 -0.29
C VAL A 17 -2.14 1.60 -1.40
N LEU A 18 -2.16 2.64 -2.24
CA LEU A 18 -1.13 2.92 -3.25
C LEU A 18 0.25 2.98 -2.60
N SER A 19 0.37 3.74 -1.51
CA SER A 19 1.66 3.91 -0.83
C SER A 19 2.13 2.64 -0.14
N GLU A 20 1.23 1.85 0.48
CA GLU A 20 1.58 0.56 1.09
C GLU A 20 2.12 -0.42 0.04
N GLY A 21 1.37 -0.62 -1.05
CA GLY A 21 1.77 -1.54 -2.12
C GLY A 21 3.11 -1.13 -2.72
N MET A 22 3.29 0.16 -3.04
CA MET A 22 4.52 0.66 -3.63
C MET A 22 5.72 0.56 -2.68
N LEU A 23 5.55 0.89 -1.39
CA LEU A 23 6.63 0.82 -0.42
C LEU A 23 7.07 -0.64 -0.18
N ASN A 24 6.12 -1.56 -0.03
CA ASN A 24 6.43 -2.99 0.11
C ASN A 24 7.13 -3.54 -1.15
N HIS A 25 6.66 -3.16 -2.35
CA HIS A 25 7.29 -3.56 -3.61
C HIS A 25 8.77 -3.14 -3.68
N TRP A 26 9.06 -1.86 -3.42
CA TRP A 26 10.44 -1.37 -3.49
C TRP A 26 11.30 -1.88 -2.34
N ALA A 27 10.74 -2.06 -1.15
CA ALA A 27 11.46 -2.67 -0.03
C ALA A 27 11.97 -4.07 -0.40
N ALA A 28 11.09 -4.91 -0.99
CA ALA A 28 11.47 -6.22 -1.48
C ALA A 28 12.53 -6.13 -2.59
N LYS A 29 12.30 -5.30 -3.62
CA LYS A 29 13.19 -5.15 -4.78
C LYS A 29 14.58 -4.63 -4.42
N LEU A 30 14.70 -3.83 -3.36
CA LEU A 30 15.95 -3.24 -2.89
C LEU A 30 16.56 -3.98 -1.67
N GLY A 31 15.95 -5.08 -1.22
CA GLY A 31 16.41 -5.84 -0.06
C GLY A 31 16.41 -5.03 1.24
N LYS A 32 15.44 -4.13 1.43
CA LYS A 32 15.30 -3.32 2.64
C LYS A 32 14.38 -4.01 3.64
N ASP A 33 14.83 -4.08 4.89
CA ASP A 33 14.06 -4.60 6.04
C ASP A 33 13.00 -3.57 6.49
N VAL A 34 12.05 -3.29 5.59
CA VAL A 34 10.95 -2.34 5.77
C VAL A 34 9.63 -3.05 5.48
N ARG A 35 8.63 -2.82 6.32
CA ARG A 35 7.26 -3.31 6.11
C ARG A 35 6.25 -2.19 6.24
N ALA A 36 5.51 -1.95 5.18
CA ALA A 36 4.45 -0.96 5.12
C ALA A 36 3.09 -1.58 5.46
N TYR A 37 2.25 -0.78 6.11
CA TYR A 37 0.85 -1.04 6.40
C TYR A 37 0.04 0.22 6.06
N SER A 38 -1.25 0.07 5.78
CA SER A 38 -2.17 1.19 5.62
C SER A 38 -3.39 1.11 6.53
N ALA A 39 -3.96 2.27 6.85
CA ALA A 39 -5.25 2.37 7.52
C ALA A 39 -6.01 3.65 7.13
N GLY A 40 -7.23 3.77 7.65
CA GLY A 40 -8.17 4.86 7.39
C GLY A 40 -8.69 5.49 8.67
N SER A 41 -8.81 6.81 8.72
CA SER A 41 -9.49 7.48 9.85
C SER A 41 -11.01 7.30 9.83
N ALA A 42 -11.59 7.08 8.65
CA ALA A 42 -12.99 6.72 8.42
C ALA A 42 -13.06 5.69 7.27
N PRO A 43 -12.71 4.41 7.53
CA PRO A 43 -12.58 3.40 6.48
C PRO A 43 -13.87 3.21 5.67
N SER A 44 -13.76 3.16 4.34
CA SER A 44 -14.92 2.96 3.46
C SER A 44 -15.34 1.49 3.31
N GLY A 45 -14.51 0.55 3.78
CA GLY A 45 -14.72 -0.90 3.65
C GLY A 45 -14.54 -1.43 2.22
N ARG A 46 -14.16 -0.59 1.25
CA ARG A 46 -13.91 -0.98 -0.14
C ARG A 46 -12.67 -0.29 -0.69
N LEU A 47 -11.87 -1.02 -1.44
CA LEU A 47 -10.77 -0.44 -2.20
C LEU A 47 -11.30 0.29 -3.43
N ASN A 48 -10.64 1.40 -3.78
CA ASN A 48 -10.89 2.09 -5.04
C ASN A 48 -10.32 1.22 -6.19
N PRO A 49 -11.12 0.81 -7.17
CA PRO A 49 -10.65 -0.01 -8.29
C PRO A 49 -9.45 0.60 -9.04
N PHE A 50 -9.44 1.93 -9.21
CA PHE A 50 -8.35 2.63 -9.89
C PHE A 50 -7.03 2.59 -9.11
N ALA A 51 -7.07 2.40 -7.78
CA ALA A 51 -5.86 2.23 -7.00
C ALA A 51 -5.21 0.86 -7.28
N LEU A 52 -6.03 -0.19 -7.38
CA LEU A 52 -5.58 -1.53 -7.74
C LEU A 52 -5.07 -1.60 -9.18
N GLU A 53 -5.80 -0.95 -10.10
CA GLU A 53 -5.39 -0.84 -11.51
C GLU A 53 -4.05 -0.11 -11.65
N ALA A 54 -3.86 1.00 -10.94
CA ALA A 54 -2.61 1.76 -10.97
C ALA A 54 -1.42 0.95 -10.45
N LEU A 55 -1.58 0.20 -9.34
CA LEU A 55 -0.55 -0.69 -8.81
C LEU A 55 -0.22 -1.81 -9.79
N THR A 56 -1.24 -2.47 -10.32
CA THR A 56 -1.08 -3.55 -11.31
C THR A 56 -0.35 -3.05 -12.55
N THR A 57 -0.74 -1.88 -13.07
CA THR A 57 -0.10 -1.23 -14.23
C THR A 57 1.36 -0.87 -13.94
N ALA A 58 1.69 -0.51 -12.69
CA ALA A 58 3.05 -0.27 -12.26
C ALA A 58 3.88 -1.55 -12.02
N GLY A 59 3.30 -2.74 -12.22
CA GLY A 59 3.96 -4.03 -11.96
C GLY A 59 4.08 -4.35 -10.47
N VAL A 60 3.27 -3.71 -9.62
CA VAL A 60 3.17 -4.05 -8.20
C VAL A 60 2.18 -5.19 -8.03
N ASP A 61 2.60 -6.23 -7.34
CA ASP A 61 1.72 -7.33 -6.94
C ASP A 61 0.66 -6.82 -5.96
N VAL A 62 -0.59 -7.07 -6.29
CA VAL A 62 -1.77 -6.72 -5.48
C VAL A 62 -2.53 -7.97 -5.01
N SER A 63 -1.96 -9.16 -5.22
CA SER A 63 -2.48 -10.38 -4.62
C SER A 63 -2.16 -10.35 -3.11
N GLY A 64 -3.19 -10.10 -2.32
CA GLY A 64 -3.15 -10.11 -0.86
C GLY A 64 -3.65 -11.44 -0.30
#